data_AF-A0A6S7IBW4-F1
#
_entry.id   AF-A0A6S7IBW4-F1
#
_cell.length_a   1.000
_cell.length_b   1.000
_cell.length_c   1.000
_cell.angle_alpha   90.00
_cell.angle_beta   90.00
_cell.angle_gamma   90.00
#
_symmetry.space_group_name_H-M   'P 1'
#
loop_
_entity.id
_entity.type
_entity.pdbx_description
1 polymer ?
#
loop_
_entity_poly.entity_id
_entity_poly.type
_entity_poly.pdbx_seq_one_letter_code
_entity_poly.pdbx_strand_id
1 'polypeptide(L)'
;MKYDGTRRSPWNEIECGDHYTRAMAAFLYFEIASGMTWDILAIGNPAIKLNFAPIDNRENFKSFFIVGSGWGTYTQTISGGSANVQLCVIYGDVEIAALGLAMDFPTHAKAVLEGEIRTTLTKEKNKIVLRFPDAPVQSFPSGSEHVQTVKSGETLQITLSK
;
A
#
# COMPACT_ATOMS: atom_id res chain seq x y z
N MET A 1 -24.15 -10.85 -22.02
CA MET A 1 -23.01 -10.61 -22.94
C MET A 1 -21.97 -9.81 -22.19
N LYS A 2 -20.77 -10.34 -21.96
CA LYS A 2 -19.64 -9.60 -21.37
C LYS A 2 -18.70 -9.22 -22.51
N TYR A 3 -18.31 -7.94 -22.58
CA TYR A 3 -17.28 -7.48 -23.50
C TYR A 3 -15.90 -7.98 -23.03
N ASP A 4 -14.98 -8.21 -23.96
CA ASP A 4 -13.63 -8.76 -23.69
C ASP A 4 -12.63 -7.71 -23.16
N GLY A 5 -13.07 -6.47 -22.96
CA GLY A 5 -12.22 -5.37 -22.49
C GLY A 5 -11.37 -4.70 -23.57
N THR A 6 -11.37 -5.19 -24.82
CA THR A 6 -10.49 -4.64 -25.88
C THR A 6 -11.01 -3.33 -26.47
N ARG A 7 -12.34 -3.17 -26.54
CA ARG A 7 -12.99 -2.00 -27.15
C ARG A 7 -13.82 -1.17 -26.17
N ARG A 8 -14.29 -1.78 -25.08
CA ARG A 8 -15.10 -1.16 -24.03
C ARG A 8 -14.79 -1.85 -22.70
N SER A 9 -14.95 -1.12 -21.60
CA SER A 9 -14.81 -1.70 -20.27
C SER A 9 -15.70 -2.96 -20.16
N PRO A 10 -15.17 -4.09 -19.67
CA PRO A 10 -15.95 -5.32 -19.49
C PRO A 10 -17.06 -5.15 -18.43
N TRP A 11 -17.02 -4.04 -17.69
CA TRP A 11 -17.97 -3.66 -16.65
C TRP A 11 -19.04 -2.67 -17.13
N ASN A 12 -19.03 -2.28 -18.40
CA ASN A 12 -20.02 -1.38 -18.96
C ASN A 12 -21.34 -2.11 -19.26
N GLU A 13 -22.44 -1.66 -18.67
CA GLU A 13 -23.76 -2.22 -18.92
C GLU A 13 -24.33 -1.69 -20.25
N ILE A 14 -24.81 -2.59 -21.10
CA ILE A 14 -25.21 -2.25 -22.48
C ILE A 14 -26.42 -1.32 -22.57
N GLU A 15 -27.28 -1.32 -21.53
CA GLU A 15 -28.57 -0.62 -21.51
C GLU A 15 -28.52 0.79 -20.90
N CYS A 16 -27.42 1.18 -20.23
CA CYS A 16 -27.36 2.47 -19.51
C CYS A 16 -26.35 3.48 -20.09
N GLY A 17 -25.75 3.17 -21.24
CA GLY A 17 -24.82 4.06 -21.94
C GLY A 17 -23.45 4.21 -21.27
N ASP A 18 -22.49 4.76 -22.00
CA ASP A 18 -21.06 4.82 -21.60
C ASP A 18 -20.77 5.78 -20.42
N HIS A 19 -21.79 6.47 -19.89
CA HIS A 19 -21.69 7.39 -18.76
C HIS A 19 -22.15 6.79 -17.42
N TYR A 20 -22.47 5.49 -17.41
CA TYR A 20 -23.04 4.85 -16.23
C TYR A 20 -21.95 4.43 -15.23
N THR A 21 -21.83 5.19 -14.15
CA THR A 21 -20.79 5.04 -13.12
C THR A 21 -20.96 3.82 -12.21
N ARG A 22 -22.06 3.03 -12.31
CA ARG A 22 -22.26 1.83 -11.48
C ARG A 22 -21.14 0.80 -11.65
N ALA A 23 -20.52 0.75 -12.83
CA ALA A 23 -19.34 -0.06 -13.09
C ALA A 23 -18.16 0.23 -12.15
N MET A 24 -18.02 1.47 -11.64
CA MET A 24 -16.98 1.83 -10.67
C MET A 24 -17.14 1.13 -9.33
N ALA A 25 -18.33 0.59 -8.99
CA ALA A 25 -18.50 -0.25 -7.80
C ALA A 25 -17.60 -1.50 -7.84
N ALA A 26 -17.18 -1.95 -9.03
CA ALA A 26 -16.22 -3.05 -9.15
C ALA A 26 -14.83 -2.72 -8.58
N PHE A 27 -14.49 -1.43 -8.41
CA PHE A 27 -13.24 -1.01 -7.78
C PHE A 27 -13.17 -1.44 -6.31
N LEU A 28 -14.31 -1.55 -5.63
CA LEU A 28 -14.38 -2.03 -4.24
C LEU A 28 -13.85 -3.46 -4.10
N TYR A 29 -13.96 -4.30 -5.13
CA TYR A 29 -13.40 -5.66 -5.07
C TYR A 29 -11.88 -5.63 -4.91
N PHE A 30 -11.20 -4.65 -5.51
CA PHE A 30 -9.76 -4.48 -5.35
C PHE A 30 -9.41 -4.07 -3.91
N GLU A 31 -10.12 -3.10 -3.34
CA GLU A 31 -9.88 -2.65 -1.96
C GLU A 31 -10.12 -3.79 -0.97
N ILE A 32 -11.22 -4.55 -1.15
CA ILE A 32 -11.56 -5.70 -0.32
C ILE A 32 -10.53 -6.83 -0.49
N ALA A 33 -10.13 -7.15 -1.73
CA ALA A 33 -9.19 -8.23 -2.02
C ALA A 33 -7.79 -7.95 -1.46
N SER A 34 -7.32 -6.70 -1.60
CA SER A 34 -6.03 -6.24 -1.09
C SER A 34 -6.02 -5.95 0.41
N GLY A 35 -7.20 -5.67 0.98
CA GLY A 35 -7.31 -5.08 2.31
C GLY A 35 -6.53 -3.77 2.43
N MET A 36 -6.37 -3.05 1.31
CA MET A 36 -5.62 -1.80 1.29
C MET A 36 -6.42 -0.71 2.02
N THR A 37 -5.80 -0.07 3.00
CA THR A 37 -6.34 1.14 3.62
C THR A 37 -5.25 2.18 3.78
N TRP A 38 -5.63 3.45 3.81
CA TRP A 38 -4.68 4.53 4.06
C TRP A 38 -5.32 5.66 4.86
N ASP A 39 -4.54 6.27 5.73
CA ASP A 39 -4.94 7.40 6.56
C ASP A 39 -3.98 8.57 6.32
N ILE A 40 -4.53 9.77 6.16
CA ILE A 40 -3.73 11.00 6.09
C ILE A 40 -3.35 11.40 7.52
N LEU A 41 -2.09 11.76 7.73
CA LEU A 41 -1.61 12.21 9.05
C LEU A 41 -2.14 13.58 9.44
N ALA A 42 -2.30 14.45 8.45
CA ALA A 42 -2.63 15.85 8.67
C ALA A 42 -3.34 16.49 7.48
N ILE A 43 -4.34 17.34 7.75
CA ILE A 43 -4.99 18.13 6.71
C ILE A 43 -3.94 19.05 6.06
N GLY A 44 -3.83 18.97 4.73
CA GLY A 44 -2.84 19.73 3.96
C GLY A 44 -1.45 19.09 3.92
N ASN A 45 -1.28 17.89 4.47
CA ASN A 45 -0.03 17.13 4.41
C ASN A 45 -0.21 15.85 3.57
N PRO A 46 0.71 15.54 2.63
CA PRO A 46 0.62 14.35 1.79
C PRO A 46 1.02 13.04 2.50
N ALA A 47 1.53 13.10 3.72
CA ALA A 47 2.00 11.93 4.46
C ALA A 47 0.87 11.03 4.93
N ILE A 48 1.11 9.73 4.77
CA ILE A 48 0.11 8.69 5.02
C ILE A 48 0.63 7.54 5.88
N LYS A 49 -0.32 6.87 6.51
CA LYS A 49 -0.18 5.48 6.97
C LYS A 49 -0.82 4.59 5.92
N LEU A 50 -0.07 3.65 5.37
CA LEU A 50 -0.56 2.70 4.37
C LEU A 50 -0.64 1.31 4.97
N ASN A 51 -1.71 0.56 4.73
CA ASN A 51 -1.88 -0.80 5.23
C ASN A 51 -2.26 -1.74 4.09
N PHE A 52 -1.81 -2.98 4.17
CA PHE A 52 -2.24 -4.10 3.32
C PHE A 52 -2.65 -5.29 4.18
N ALA A 53 -3.80 -5.87 3.87
CA ALA A 53 -4.31 -7.07 4.51
C ALA A 53 -4.97 -8.01 3.48
N PRO A 54 -4.20 -8.58 2.53
CA PRO A 54 -4.77 -9.39 1.46
C PRO A 54 -5.60 -10.54 2.01
N ILE A 55 -6.81 -10.73 1.49
CA ILE A 55 -7.68 -11.83 1.93
C ILE A 55 -7.45 -13.11 1.13
N ASP A 56 -6.86 -13.01 -0.06
CA ASP A 56 -6.53 -14.12 -0.95
C ASP A 56 -5.06 -14.06 -1.39
N ASN A 57 -4.49 -15.22 -1.78
CA ASN A 57 -3.10 -15.38 -2.21
C ASN A 57 -2.06 -14.73 -1.29
N ARG A 58 -2.27 -14.77 0.03
CA ARG A 58 -1.43 -14.08 1.04
C ARG A 58 0.06 -14.40 0.93
N GLU A 59 0.42 -15.61 0.50
CA GLU A 59 1.82 -15.99 0.35
C GLU A 59 2.49 -15.43 -0.90
N ASN A 60 1.73 -15.04 -1.92
CA ASN A 60 2.24 -14.47 -3.17
C ASN A 60 1.19 -13.52 -3.74
N PHE A 61 1.18 -12.30 -3.21
CA PHE A 61 0.16 -11.31 -3.51
C PHE A 61 0.76 -10.12 -4.27
N LYS A 62 0.01 -9.63 -5.25
CA LYS A 62 0.34 -8.43 -6.01
C LYS A 62 -0.91 -7.61 -6.27
N SER A 63 -0.79 -6.30 -6.06
CA SER A 63 -1.85 -5.34 -6.33
C SER A 63 -1.26 -4.00 -6.76
N PHE A 64 -2.05 -3.14 -7.37
CA PHE A 64 -1.71 -1.72 -7.38
C PHE A 64 -2.04 -1.09 -6.02
N PHE A 65 -1.70 0.17 -5.83
CA PHE A 65 -2.22 1.03 -4.78
C PHE A 65 -2.40 2.43 -5.36
N ILE A 66 -3.35 3.19 -4.81
CA ILE A 66 -3.58 4.59 -5.19
C ILE A 66 -3.86 5.42 -3.93
N VAL A 67 -3.17 6.54 -3.82
CA VAL A 67 -3.31 7.51 -2.73
C VAL A 67 -3.35 8.93 -3.31
N GLY A 68 -3.64 9.92 -2.49
CA GLY A 68 -3.81 11.30 -2.97
C GLY A 68 -2.58 11.86 -3.72
N SER A 69 -1.36 11.49 -3.31
CA SER A 69 -0.11 12.02 -3.88
C SER A 69 0.51 11.15 -4.97
N GLY A 70 0.00 9.95 -5.23
CA GLY A 70 0.62 9.02 -6.19
C GLY A 70 -0.01 7.64 -6.24
N TRP A 71 0.52 6.80 -7.13
CA TRP A 71 0.09 5.41 -7.29
C TRP A 71 1.24 4.52 -7.73
N GLY A 72 1.05 3.22 -7.55
CA GLY A 72 2.10 2.26 -7.82
C GLY A 72 1.67 0.82 -7.63
N THR A 73 2.64 -0.07 -7.36
CA THR A 73 2.40 -1.49 -7.11
C THR A 73 2.93 -1.93 -5.76
N TYR A 74 2.13 -2.78 -5.11
CA TYR A 74 2.49 -3.53 -3.92
C TYR A 74 2.68 -5.00 -4.28
N THR A 75 3.76 -5.62 -3.79
CA THR A 75 3.96 -7.06 -3.87
C THR A 75 4.38 -7.60 -2.51
N GLN A 76 3.95 -8.82 -2.21
CA GLN A 76 4.47 -9.59 -1.08
C GLN A 76 4.66 -11.06 -1.45
N THR A 77 5.75 -11.63 -0.95
CA THR A 77 5.97 -13.07 -0.94
C THR A 77 6.28 -13.51 0.48
N ILE A 78 5.65 -14.57 0.97
CA ILE A 78 5.83 -15.13 2.30
C ILE A 78 6.27 -16.58 2.15
N SER A 79 7.40 -16.94 2.76
CA SER A 79 7.91 -18.31 2.72
C SER A 79 8.80 -18.59 3.93
N GLY A 80 8.62 -19.74 4.57
CA GLY A 80 9.55 -20.25 5.57
C GLY A 80 9.77 -19.34 6.79
N GLY A 81 8.79 -18.52 7.18
CA GLY A 81 8.93 -17.56 8.28
C GLY A 81 9.66 -16.26 7.90
N SER A 82 9.80 -16.00 6.60
CA SER A 82 10.30 -14.74 6.05
C SER A 82 9.28 -14.16 5.07
N ALA A 83 9.32 -12.85 4.86
CA ALA A 83 8.59 -12.18 3.80
C ALA A 83 9.46 -11.17 3.06
N ASN A 84 9.22 -11.06 1.75
CA ASN A 84 9.74 -9.96 0.95
C ASN A 84 8.55 -9.14 0.47
N VAL A 85 8.59 -7.85 0.77
CA VAL A 85 7.57 -6.87 0.42
C VAL A 85 8.21 -5.80 -0.45
N GLN A 86 7.53 -5.37 -1.51
CA GLN A 86 7.96 -4.26 -2.33
C GLN A 86 6.82 -3.27 -2.53
N LEU A 87 7.15 -2.00 -2.43
CA LEU A 87 6.27 -0.89 -2.78
C LEU A 87 6.97 -0.04 -3.84
N CYS A 88 6.54 -0.17 -5.09
CA CYS A 88 7.07 0.59 -6.21
C CYS A 88 6.11 1.74 -6.52
N VAL A 89 6.61 2.97 -6.52
CA VAL A 89 5.83 4.16 -6.90
C VAL A 89 6.03 4.37 -8.40
N ILE A 90 4.94 4.32 -9.17
CA ILE A 90 4.99 4.50 -10.62
C ILE A 90 4.78 5.97 -11.01
N TYR A 91 3.98 6.69 -10.23
CA TYR A 91 3.68 8.09 -10.46
C TYR A 91 3.44 8.83 -9.13
N GLY A 92 3.91 10.08 -9.08
CA GLY A 92 3.83 10.94 -7.91
C GLY A 92 4.90 10.61 -6.87
N ASP A 93 4.85 11.32 -5.75
CA ASP A 93 5.75 11.12 -4.61
C ASP A 93 4.90 10.74 -3.39
N VAL A 94 5.27 9.65 -2.72
CA VAL A 94 4.49 9.08 -1.62
C VAL A 94 5.27 9.19 -0.33
N GLU A 95 4.77 10.00 0.60
CA GLU A 95 5.33 10.15 1.95
C GLU A 95 4.68 9.13 2.89
N ILE A 96 5.47 8.19 3.37
CA ILE A 96 4.98 7.05 4.17
C ILE A 96 5.52 7.18 5.59
N ALA A 97 4.64 7.42 6.56
CA ALA A 97 4.99 7.34 7.98
C ALA A 97 5.01 5.92 8.50
N ALA A 98 4.04 5.11 8.05
CA ALA A 98 3.92 3.74 8.47
C ALA A 98 3.40 2.82 7.37
N LEU A 99 3.95 1.61 7.33
CA LEU A 99 3.45 0.50 6.51
C LEU A 99 2.95 -0.61 7.43
N GLY A 100 1.64 -0.85 7.42
CA GLY A 100 0.97 -1.92 8.16
C GLY A 100 0.79 -3.17 7.29
N LEU A 101 1.18 -4.33 7.81
CA LEU A 101 1.12 -5.61 7.09
C LEU A 101 0.43 -6.66 7.96
N ALA A 102 -0.63 -7.29 7.45
CA ALA A 102 -1.37 -8.34 8.16
C ALA A 102 -0.60 -9.67 8.24
N MET A 103 0.43 -9.70 9.10
CA MET A 103 1.26 -10.85 9.43
C MET A 103 1.69 -10.76 10.89
N ASP A 104 2.04 -11.90 11.49
CA ASP A 104 2.31 -12.02 12.93
C ASP A 104 3.64 -12.71 13.28
N PHE A 105 4.35 -13.22 12.28
CA PHE A 105 5.61 -13.95 12.48
C PHE A 105 6.89 -13.09 12.50
N PRO A 106 7.00 -11.93 11.81
CA PRO A 106 8.27 -11.21 11.77
C PRO A 106 8.65 -10.61 13.11
N THR A 107 9.94 -10.70 13.47
CA THR A 107 10.54 -9.97 14.58
C THR A 107 11.61 -8.97 14.10
N HIS A 108 12.18 -9.23 12.92
CA HIS A 108 13.18 -8.39 12.29
C HIS A 108 12.66 -7.81 10.97
N ALA A 109 13.04 -6.57 10.69
CA ALA A 109 12.72 -5.88 9.44
C ALA A 109 13.94 -5.12 8.93
N LYS A 110 14.20 -5.24 7.63
CA LYS A 110 15.18 -4.46 6.89
C LYS A 110 14.47 -3.78 5.74
N ALA A 111 14.60 -2.46 5.63
CA ALA A 111 14.05 -1.67 4.54
C ALA A 111 15.18 -1.03 3.72
N VAL A 112 15.03 -1.01 2.40
CA VAL A 112 16.02 -0.49 1.45
C VAL A 112 15.30 0.32 0.37
N LEU A 113 15.83 1.51 0.07
CA LEU A 113 15.40 2.35 -1.05
C LEU A 113 16.62 2.68 -1.93
N GLU A 114 17.36 3.75 -1.60
CA GLU A 114 18.70 4.06 -2.15
C GLU A 114 19.84 3.65 -1.20
N GLY A 115 19.45 3.11 -0.03
CA GLY A 115 20.32 2.66 1.05
C GLY A 115 19.47 2.01 2.14
N GLU A 116 20.12 1.45 3.15
CA GLU A 116 19.39 0.85 4.27
C GLU A 116 18.72 1.94 5.12
N ILE A 117 17.41 1.85 5.25
CA ILE A 117 16.60 2.77 6.05
C ILE A 117 16.43 2.15 7.43
N ARG A 118 16.84 2.90 8.46
CA ARG A 118 16.55 2.50 9.85
C ARG A 118 15.03 2.34 9.98
N THR A 119 14.56 1.19 10.47
CA THR A 119 13.12 0.90 10.53
C THR A 119 12.77 0.40 11.91
N THR A 120 11.63 0.85 12.44
CA THR A 120 11.10 0.32 13.71
C THR A 120 9.93 -0.59 13.41
N LEU A 121 10.00 -1.84 13.86
CA LEU A 121 8.91 -2.80 13.76
C LEU A 121 8.16 -2.84 15.09
N THR A 122 6.84 -2.66 15.03
CA THR A 122 5.94 -2.81 16.17
C THR A 122 4.89 -3.87 15.82
N LYS A 123 4.63 -4.78 16.76
CA LYS A 123 3.59 -5.79 16.61
C LYS A 123 2.29 -5.31 17.25
N GLU A 124 1.22 -5.30 16.48
CA GLU A 124 -0.15 -5.13 16.96
C GLU A 124 -0.87 -6.48 16.90
N LYS A 125 -2.10 -6.58 17.45
CA LYS A 125 -2.79 -7.87 17.63
C LYS A 125 -2.80 -8.77 16.39
N ASN A 126 -3.05 -8.20 15.20
CA ASN A 126 -3.22 -8.95 13.94
C ASN A 126 -2.35 -8.42 12.79
N LYS A 127 -1.40 -7.53 13.06
CA LYS A 127 -0.54 -6.93 12.04
C LYS A 127 0.80 -6.51 12.64
N ILE A 128 1.80 -6.39 11.79
CA ILE A 128 3.00 -5.62 12.10
C ILE A 128 2.88 -4.23 11.50
N VAL A 129 3.54 -3.26 12.11
CA VAL A 129 3.63 -1.88 11.64
C VAL A 129 5.10 -1.49 11.56
N LEU A 130 5.53 -1.13 10.37
CA LEU A 130 6.87 -0.59 10.10
C LEU A 130 6.79 0.93 10.13
N ARG A 131 7.66 1.59 10.89
CA ARG A 131 7.78 3.05 10.93
C ARG A 131 9.16 3.49 10.47
N PHE A 132 9.19 4.57 9.70
CA PHE A 132 10.40 5.11 9.10
C PHE A 132 10.81 6.42 9.81
N PRO A 133 12.10 6.68 10.03
CA PRO A 133 12.63 7.76 10.88
C PRO A 133 13.01 9.03 10.12
N ASP A 134 12.73 9.11 8.83
CA ASP A 134 13.09 10.25 8.00
C ASP A 134 12.20 11.48 8.32
N ALA A 135 12.26 12.58 7.57
CA ALA A 135 11.83 13.92 7.97
C ALA A 135 10.56 14.00 8.87
N PRO A 136 10.58 14.79 9.96
CA PRO A 136 9.42 14.93 10.82
C PRO A 136 8.30 15.70 10.11
N VAL A 137 7.11 15.13 10.17
CA VAL A 137 5.85 15.67 9.65
C VAL A 137 4.88 15.87 10.81
N GLN A 138 4.21 17.01 10.80
CA GLN A 138 3.16 17.32 11.76
C GLN A 138 1.98 16.37 11.55
N SER A 139 1.53 15.71 12.61
CA SER A 139 0.32 14.88 12.62
C SER A 139 -0.77 15.53 13.47
N PHE A 140 -2.03 15.44 13.05
CA PHE A 140 -3.15 15.91 13.85
C PHE A 140 -3.48 14.89 14.95
N PRO A 141 -3.86 15.31 16.18
CA PRO A 141 -4.13 16.69 16.60
C PRO A 141 -2.92 17.50 17.12
N SER A 142 -1.77 16.88 17.39
CA SER A 142 -0.56 17.59 17.90
C SER A 142 0.68 16.69 18.02
N GLY A 143 0.87 15.75 17.09
CA GLY A 143 2.04 14.86 17.06
C GLY A 143 3.08 15.26 16.02
N SER A 144 4.29 14.69 16.13
CA SER A 144 5.27 14.63 15.06
C SER A 144 5.48 13.16 14.69
N GLU A 145 5.20 12.79 13.46
CA GLU A 145 5.60 11.49 12.91
C GLU A 145 6.77 11.67 11.96
N HIS A 146 7.56 10.64 11.74
CA HIS A 146 8.65 10.64 10.78
C HIS A 146 8.18 9.95 9.50
N VAL A 147 8.58 10.45 8.33
CA VAL A 147 8.10 9.93 7.03
C VAL A 147 9.26 9.59 6.11
N GLN A 148 9.12 8.50 5.36
CA GLN A 148 9.98 8.18 4.23
C GLN A 148 9.29 8.60 2.94
N THR A 149 9.93 9.45 2.14
CA THR A 149 9.47 9.73 0.77
C THR A 149 9.95 8.63 -0.17
N VAL A 150 9.03 8.08 -0.96
CA VAL A 150 9.31 7.18 -2.09
C VAL A 150 8.85 7.91 -3.36
N LYS A 151 9.79 8.24 -4.24
CA LYS A 151 9.54 9.04 -5.44
C LYS A 151 9.12 8.17 -6.62
N SER A 152 8.56 8.82 -7.63
CA SER A 152 8.23 8.18 -8.91
C SER A 152 9.44 7.43 -9.50
N GLY A 153 9.25 6.14 -9.79
CA GLY A 153 10.27 5.23 -10.31
C GLY A 153 11.05 4.47 -9.23
N GLU A 154 10.92 4.84 -7.95
CA GLU A 154 11.61 4.16 -6.87
C GLU A 154 10.83 2.95 -6.35
N THR A 155 11.55 2.03 -5.69
CA THR A 155 10.95 0.86 -5.04
C THR A 155 11.50 0.69 -3.64
N LEU A 156 10.62 0.84 -2.65
CA LEU A 156 10.91 0.49 -1.27
C LEU A 156 10.87 -1.03 -1.13
N GLN A 157 12.01 -1.66 -0.88
CA GLN A 157 12.14 -3.08 -0.63
C GLN A 157 12.23 -3.36 0.85
N ILE A 158 11.47 -4.33 1.34
CA ILE A 158 11.41 -4.69 2.75
C ILE A 158 11.57 -6.20 2.87
N THR A 159 12.57 -6.63 3.61
CA THR A 159 12.78 -8.03 3.99
C THR A 159 12.43 -8.18 5.46
N LEU A 160 11.57 -9.15 5.74
CA LEU A 160 11.05 -9.47 7.06
C LEU A 160 11.46 -10.90 7.40
N SER A 161 11.92 -11.13 8.61
CA SER A 161 12.25 -12.47 9.09
C SER A 161 11.76 -12.65 10.53
N LYS A 162 11.54 -13.91 10.89
CA LYS A 162 11.35 -14.32 12.28
C LYS A 162 12.56 -13.94 13.14
#